data_AF-A0A0M0JFT7-F1
#
_entry.id   AF-A0A0M0JFT7-F1
#
_cell.length_a   1.000
_cell.length_b   1.000
_cell.length_c   1.000
_cell.angle_alpha   90.00
_cell.angle_beta   90.00
_cell.angle_gamma   90.00
#
_symmetry.space_group_name_H-M   'P 1'
#
loop_
_entity.id
_entity.type
_entity.pdbx_description
1 polymer ?
#
loop_
_entity_poly.entity_id
_entity_poly.type
_entity_poly.pdbx_seq_one_letter_code
_entity_poly.pdbx_strand_id
1 'polypeptide(L)'
;MRSEFRHTSHRFDSRSLHSSHFCASPSAIMPVLVGMPETFVEGFHEVTAVMKMKYRTVPHLGCVPLPRLPLVPWARSLCVCACARIGSKVSVLSLGGSGFAGMHSASSAAGVNSASALPMSSEDKWFAEDAEADKQKVLEIVTACLKAGVNLIDTAHWYGQGRSERLLGHALSKLPRNAYHIFTKIGRYDTALLQMFDFSYEKTYQAGQDSLKRLRCEYITSLQVHDPEFAPSYEIILNETLPALQRLKEEGVCRLIGMTGYPLDLQQEIISRSSIALQTSLTYCHYTLSDTSVLASGFIEFCEKKGIALINAAPIAMGLHTLASPPGWHPAKPETKALCAKAAKYCMQENVDICKLALHFSMSHERLPSTLISCTSLQELAANVRAATEPLSAHEQQVLAYLVDKIFKPAGPQTWHGVELQAYWTSVGKALLTQRLYDGGAQNGCSAGQGDSMGARYGSSAARKLVPTVADSDFSIAVGMALLLVGIAVLVAACMGYNDYERLVVLLGPSPPPPPPPPSKFLGLF
;
A
#
# COMPACT_ATOMS: atom_id res chain seq x y z
N MET A 1 29.92 74.26 -4.25
CA MET A 1 29.22 75.21 -5.14
C MET A 1 28.90 74.50 -6.44
N ARG A 2 27.61 74.42 -6.80
CA ARG A 2 26.98 74.34 -8.15
C ARG A 2 27.55 73.33 -9.18
N SER A 3 26.77 72.61 -9.98
CA SER A 3 25.32 72.46 -10.19
C SER A 3 25.11 71.48 -11.36
N GLU A 4 24.10 70.61 -11.21
CA GLU A 4 23.07 70.25 -12.20
C GLU A 4 23.39 69.61 -13.57
N PHE A 5 23.03 68.32 -13.68
CA PHE A 5 22.03 67.73 -14.61
C PHE A 5 21.87 68.25 -16.06
N ARG A 6 21.95 67.33 -17.05
CA ARG A 6 20.77 66.82 -17.80
C ARG A 6 21.09 65.77 -18.90
N HIS A 7 20.21 64.76 -18.93
CA HIS A 7 19.66 63.96 -20.05
C HIS A 7 20.50 63.08 -21.00
N THR A 8 20.44 61.78 -20.71
CA THR A 8 19.99 60.64 -21.57
C THR A 8 19.77 60.84 -23.08
N SER A 9 20.42 59.99 -23.89
CA SER A 9 19.73 59.12 -24.87
C SER A 9 20.61 57.93 -25.29
N HIS A 10 19.98 56.76 -25.42
CA HIS A 10 20.55 55.45 -25.68
C HIS A 10 21.08 55.27 -27.11
N ARG A 11 22.19 54.53 -27.25
CA ARG A 11 22.32 53.49 -28.28
C ARG A 11 23.21 52.36 -27.77
N PHE A 12 22.67 51.14 -27.87
CA PHE A 12 23.28 49.86 -27.57
C PHE A 12 24.51 49.60 -28.45
N ASP A 13 25.60 49.12 -27.85
CA ASP A 13 26.48 48.17 -28.51
C ASP A 13 27.07 47.18 -27.50
N SER A 14 27.32 46.00 -28.04
CA SER A 14 27.63 44.72 -27.46
C SER A 14 29.12 44.55 -27.15
N ARG A 15 29.37 43.79 -26.06
CA ARG A 15 30.64 43.18 -25.60
C ARG A 15 31.45 43.94 -24.54
N SER A 16 31.76 43.16 -23.51
CA SER A 16 32.66 43.37 -22.37
C SER A 16 32.11 44.21 -21.22
N LEU A 17 31.94 43.56 -20.07
CA LEU A 17 32.11 44.04 -18.69
C LEU A 17 32.00 42.78 -17.81
N HIS A 18 33.12 42.13 -17.48
CA HIS A 18 33.72 42.17 -16.13
C HIS A 18 32.68 41.92 -15.03
N SER A 19 32.55 40.70 -14.49
CA SER A 19 33.47 40.12 -13.49
C SER A 19 33.94 41.11 -12.43
N SER A 20 33.02 41.59 -11.59
CA SER A 20 33.36 41.92 -10.19
C SER A 20 32.10 42.21 -9.37
N HIS A 21 31.99 41.45 -8.28
CA HIS A 21 31.29 41.80 -7.04
C HIS A 21 29.77 41.65 -7.00
N PHE A 22 29.34 40.40 -6.80
CA PHE A 22 28.54 40.05 -5.62
C PHE A 22 28.92 38.63 -5.17
N CYS A 23 30.15 38.50 -4.67
CA CYS A 23 30.53 37.34 -3.87
C CYS A 23 30.04 37.64 -2.44
N ALA A 24 28.74 37.44 -2.20
CA ALA A 24 28.27 37.26 -0.84
C ALA A 24 28.98 36.00 -0.32
N SER A 25 29.74 36.14 0.77
CA SER A 25 30.51 35.05 1.35
C SER A 25 29.61 33.84 1.63
N PRO A 26 29.94 32.62 1.16
CA PRO A 26 29.16 31.41 1.48
C PRO A 26 29.20 30.99 2.96
N SER A 27 29.90 31.73 3.83
CA SER A 27 30.29 31.31 5.17
C SER A 27 29.29 31.68 6.29
N ALA A 28 28.11 32.25 6.01
CA ALA A 28 27.17 32.67 7.05
C ALA A 28 25.77 32.03 7.01
N ILE A 29 25.43 31.23 5.98
CA ILE A 29 24.12 30.51 5.88
C ILE A 29 24.29 28.97 5.94
N MET A 30 25.51 28.47 5.75
CA MET A 30 25.80 27.03 5.69
C MET A 30 25.60 26.17 6.97
N PRO A 31 25.53 26.68 8.22
CA PRO A 31 25.36 25.79 9.37
C PRO A 31 23.93 25.21 9.55
N VAL A 32 22.91 25.76 8.89
CA VAL A 32 21.50 25.40 9.17
C VAL A 32 20.99 24.25 8.29
N LEU A 33 21.60 24.01 7.13
CA LEU A 33 21.13 23.00 6.17
C LEU A 33 21.79 21.63 6.34
N VAL A 34 22.87 21.53 7.11
CA VAL A 34 23.56 20.26 7.39
C VAL A 34 22.63 19.36 8.20
N GLY A 35 22.30 18.20 7.64
CA GLY A 35 21.46 17.20 8.32
C GLY A 35 20.00 17.15 7.85
N MET A 36 19.51 18.20 7.18
CA MET A 36 18.16 18.25 6.62
C MET A 36 17.88 17.08 5.65
N PRO A 37 16.62 16.63 5.50
CA PRO A 37 16.25 15.72 4.43
C PRO A 37 16.49 16.39 3.08
N GLU A 38 16.81 15.62 2.05
CA GLU A 38 17.00 16.17 0.70
C GLU A 38 15.68 16.68 0.08
N THR A 39 14.55 16.30 0.67
CA THR A 39 13.25 16.89 0.37
C THR A 39 13.03 18.24 1.06
N PHE A 40 13.99 18.74 1.84
CA PHE A 40 13.87 20.06 2.43
C PHE A 40 13.88 21.13 1.34
N VAL A 41 12.83 21.94 1.35
CA VAL A 41 12.64 23.09 0.46
C VAL A 41 12.63 24.35 1.33
N GLU A 42 13.68 25.16 1.17
CA GLU A 42 13.84 26.44 1.85
C GLU A 42 12.64 27.36 1.59
N GLY A 43 12.18 28.08 2.62
CA GLY A 43 11.01 28.96 2.55
C GLY A 43 9.66 28.25 2.53
N PHE A 44 9.59 26.94 2.25
CA PHE A 44 8.37 26.14 2.36
C PHE A 44 8.26 25.41 3.70
N HIS A 45 9.33 24.69 4.08
CA HIS A 45 9.35 23.91 5.32
C HIS A 45 9.63 24.78 6.55
N GLU A 46 9.11 24.35 7.70
CA GLU A 46 9.48 24.96 8.97
C GLU A 46 10.79 24.33 9.49
N VAL A 47 11.89 25.07 9.37
CA VAL A 47 13.25 24.62 9.74
C VAL A 47 13.29 23.98 11.13
N THR A 48 12.65 24.61 12.12
CA THR A 48 12.61 24.12 13.50
C THR A 48 11.87 22.79 13.64
N ALA A 49 10.78 22.59 12.91
CA ALA A 49 10.04 21.34 12.94
C ALA A 49 10.80 20.22 12.21
N VAL A 50 11.40 20.54 11.05
CA VAL A 50 12.24 19.61 10.30
C VAL A 50 13.41 19.13 11.15
N MET A 51 14.08 20.01 11.91
CA MET A 51 15.19 19.63 12.80
C MET A 51 14.77 18.74 13.98
N LYS A 52 13.51 18.81 14.42
CA LYS A 52 12.97 17.92 15.47
C LYS A 52 12.57 16.56 14.93
N MET A 53 12.18 16.47 13.66
CA MET A 53 11.80 15.22 13.03
C MET A 53 13.01 14.31 12.84
N LYS A 54 12.86 13.03 13.18
CA LYS A 54 13.88 12.02 12.90
C LYS A 54 13.74 11.54 11.46
N TYR A 55 14.87 11.36 10.79
CA TYR A 55 14.93 10.80 9.44
C TYR A 55 15.84 9.59 9.39
N ARG A 56 15.51 8.64 8.53
CA ARG A 56 16.29 7.44 8.28
C ARG A 56 16.62 7.35 6.79
N THR A 57 17.83 6.92 6.49
CA THR A 57 18.31 6.77 5.12
C THR A 57 17.75 5.51 4.49
N VAL A 58 17.24 5.63 3.28
CA VAL A 58 16.73 4.55 2.46
C VAL A 58 17.53 4.54 1.14
N PRO A 59 18.44 3.57 0.95
CA PRO A 59 19.40 3.60 -0.15
C PRO A 59 18.76 3.77 -1.55
N HIS A 60 17.62 3.16 -1.80
CA HIS A 60 16.96 3.18 -3.12
C HIS A 60 16.07 4.40 -3.35
N LEU A 61 15.71 5.14 -2.28
CA LEU A 61 15.07 6.43 -2.46
C LEU A 61 16.08 7.49 -2.95
N GLY A 62 17.39 7.26 -2.83
CA GLY A 62 18.44 8.22 -3.21
C GLY A 62 18.84 8.27 -4.70
N CYS A 63 18.64 7.17 -5.43
CA CYS A 63 19.26 6.96 -6.75
C CYS A 63 18.26 6.35 -7.73
N VAL A 64 17.85 7.11 -8.73
CA VAL A 64 17.14 6.58 -9.90
C VAL A 64 17.97 6.83 -11.15
N PRO A 65 18.34 5.79 -11.92
CA PRO A 65 18.89 5.99 -13.25
C PRO A 65 17.90 6.82 -14.07
N LEU A 66 18.34 7.95 -14.64
CA LEU A 66 17.48 8.66 -15.59
C LEU A 66 17.14 7.71 -16.77
N PRO A 67 15.91 7.78 -17.32
CA PRO A 67 15.58 7.04 -18.52
C PRO A 67 16.61 7.39 -19.61
N ARG A 68 17.05 6.37 -20.35
CA ARG A 68 17.96 6.54 -21.49
C ARG A 68 17.26 7.42 -22.52
N LEU A 69 17.55 8.73 -22.50
CA LEU A 69 17.15 9.61 -23.60
C LEU A 69 17.80 9.08 -24.89
N PRO A 70 17.09 9.06 -26.02
CA PRO A 70 17.69 8.76 -27.31
C PRO A 70 18.59 9.93 -27.72
N LEU A 71 19.83 9.94 -27.21
CA LEU A 71 20.83 10.95 -27.57
C LEU A 71 21.94 10.35 -28.43
N VAL A 72 22.30 11.15 -29.44
CA VAL A 72 23.31 10.94 -30.46
C VAL A 72 24.65 10.46 -29.88
N PRO A 73 25.47 9.68 -30.63
CA PRO A 73 26.64 8.97 -30.12
C PRO A 73 27.67 9.80 -29.35
N TRP A 74 27.76 11.11 -29.59
CA TRP A 74 28.69 12.02 -28.91
C TRP A 74 28.26 12.41 -27.47
N ALA A 75 26.97 12.28 -27.12
CA ALA A 75 26.47 12.55 -25.77
C ALA A 75 26.71 11.39 -24.78
N ARG A 76 27.12 10.21 -25.26
CA ARG A 76 27.40 9.03 -24.42
C ARG A 76 28.52 9.27 -23.41
N SER A 77 29.48 10.14 -23.71
CA SER A 77 30.65 10.39 -22.86
C SER A 77 30.40 11.40 -21.73
N LEU A 78 29.27 12.13 -21.76
CA LEU A 78 28.85 13.06 -20.70
C LEU A 78 27.74 12.48 -19.79
N CYS A 79 27.16 11.33 -20.15
CA CYS A 79 26.07 10.67 -19.42
C CYS A 79 26.53 9.67 -18.35
N VAL A 80 27.68 9.91 -17.70
CA VAL A 80 28.05 9.16 -16.50
C VAL A 80 27.30 9.79 -15.31
N CYS A 81 26.26 9.09 -14.84
CA CYS A 81 25.57 9.35 -13.57
C CYS A 81 24.73 10.65 -13.46
N ALA A 82 23.95 11.00 -14.48
CA ALA A 82 22.77 11.84 -14.22
C ALA A 82 21.69 10.93 -13.57
N CYS A 83 21.77 10.74 -12.26
CA CYS A 83 20.67 10.17 -11.47
C CYS A 83 19.76 11.32 -11.05
N ALA A 84 18.44 11.18 -11.22
CA ALA A 84 17.53 12.03 -10.47
C ALA A 84 17.68 11.63 -9.00
N ARG A 85 18.28 12.53 -8.18
CA ARG A 85 18.31 12.35 -6.73
C ARG A 85 16.89 12.56 -6.23
N ILE A 86 16.17 11.46 -6.06
CA ILE A 86 15.07 11.43 -5.10
C ILE A 86 15.75 11.48 -3.72
N GLY A 87 15.20 12.21 -2.75
CA GLY A 87 15.84 12.30 -1.45
C GLY A 87 16.01 10.92 -0.81
N SER A 88 17.18 10.63 -0.25
CA SER A 88 17.43 9.31 0.33
C SER A 88 16.84 9.16 1.72
N LYS A 89 16.57 10.27 2.41
CA LYS A 89 16.04 10.28 3.77
C LYS A 89 14.53 10.33 3.80
N VAL A 90 13.91 9.48 4.60
CA VAL A 90 12.48 9.53 4.94
C VAL A 90 12.27 9.84 6.41
N SER A 91 11.22 10.59 6.73
CA SER A 91 10.79 10.82 8.10
C SER A 91 10.34 9.51 8.75
N VAL A 92 10.59 9.34 10.06
CA VAL A 92 10.13 8.14 10.80
C VAL A 92 8.60 8.01 10.87
N LEU A 93 7.90 9.12 10.65
CA LEU A 93 6.45 9.22 10.53
C LEU A 93 6.09 9.47 9.06
N SER A 94 5.02 8.84 8.57
CA SER A 94 4.46 9.06 7.24
C SER A 94 2.95 9.28 7.26
N LEU A 95 2.46 10.07 6.30
CA LEU A 95 1.03 10.37 6.16
C LEU A 95 0.32 9.33 5.30
N GLY A 96 -0.63 8.62 5.89
CA GLY A 96 -1.55 7.72 5.18
C GLY A 96 -2.78 8.45 4.65
N GLY A 97 -3.11 8.20 3.39
CA GLY A 97 -4.24 8.80 2.69
C GLY A 97 -5.56 8.03 2.83
N SER A 98 -5.61 6.91 3.56
CA SER A 98 -6.82 6.09 3.68
C SER A 98 -7.99 6.85 4.31
N GLY A 99 -7.73 7.72 5.29
CA GLY A 99 -8.75 8.57 5.91
C GLY A 99 -9.39 9.59 4.95
N PHE A 100 -8.67 10.00 3.89
CA PHE A 100 -9.20 10.93 2.87
C PHE A 100 -10.28 10.29 2.00
N ALA A 101 -10.35 8.95 1.93
CA ALA A 101 -11.37 8.24 1.18
C ALA A 101 -12.80 8.55 1.67
N GLY A 102 -12.98 8.72 2.99
CA GLY A 102 -14.29 8.84 3.63
C GLY A 102 -14.69 10.26 4.06
N MET A 103 -13.84 11.27 3.83
CA MET A 103 -14.15 12.65 4.25
C MET A 103 -15.42 13.15 3.57
N HIS A 104 -16.39 13.65 4.34
CA HIS A 104 -17.67 14.21 3.85
C HIS A 104 -18.32 13.46 2.67
N SER A 105 -18.17 12.13 2.57
CA SER A 105 -18.81 11.40 1.47
C SER A 105 -20.31 11.53 1.64
N ALA A 106 -20.98 12.14 0.66
CA ALA A 106 -22.42 12.36 0.60
C ALA A 106 -23.26 11.05 0.54
N SER A 107 -22.66 9.91 0.90
CA SER A 107 -23.28 8.58 0.91
C SER A 107 -23.66 8.09 2.32
N SER A 108 -23.41 8.87 3.38
CA SER A 108 -23.93 8.58 4.73
C SER A 108 -25.19 9.38 5.09
N ALA A 109 -25.67 10.25 4.19
CA ALA A 109 -26.92 10.97 4.35
C ALA A 109 -27.64 11.05 2.99
N ALA A 110 -28.81 10.42 2.92
CA ALA A 110 -29.73 10.34 1.77
C ALA A 110 -29.38 9.31 0.69
N GLY A 111 -30.12 8.20 0.70
CA GLY A 111 -30.33 7.42 -0.51
C GLY A 111 -31.06 8.28 -1.53
N VAL A 112 -30.45 8.48 -2.70
CA VAL A 112 -31.14 8.99 -3.89
C VAL A 112 -30.54 8.32 -5.14
N ASN A 113 -31.36 7.48 -5.76
CA ASN A 113 -31.24 7.16 -7.17
C ASN A 113 -31.50 8.43 -8.00
N SER A 114 -30.64 8.77 -8.96
CA SER A 114 -31.13 9.16 -10.29
C SER A 114 -30.00 9.21 -11.31
N ALA A 115 -30.25 8.51 -12.41
CA ALA A 115 -29.53 8.66 -13.65
C ALA A 115 -29.91 9.99 -14.31
N SER A 116 -28.92 10.82 -14.64
CA SER A 116 -28.85 11.65 -15.86
C SER A 116 -27.79 12.75 -15.68
N ALA A 117 -26.60 12.53 -16.24
CA ALA A 117 -25.66 13.61 -16.50
C ALA A 117 -25.08 13.41 -17.91
N LEU A 118 -25.19 14.47 -18.71
CA LEU A 118 -24.70 14.56 -20.10
C LEU A 118 -23.20 14.24 -20.19
N PRO A 119 -22.70 13.81 -21.36
CA PRO A 119 -21.31 13.38 -21.51
C PRO A 119 -20.37 14.59 -21.38
N MET A 120 -19.76 14.72 -20.21
CA MET A 120 -18.59 15.56 -20.01
C MET A 120 -17.36 14.93 -20.66
N SER A 121 -16.40 15.78 -21.05
CA SER A 121 -15.11 15.34 -21.58
C SER A 121 -14.44 14.34 -20.60
N SER A 122 -13.74 13.33 -21.12
CA SER A 122 -13.18 12.23 -20.32
C SER A 122 -12.12 12.67 -19.31
N GLU A 123 -11.56 13.87 -19.45
CA GLU A 123 -10.53 14.41 -18.56
C GLU A 123 -11.14 15.13 -17.33
N ASP A 124 -12.31 15.75 -17.48
CA ASP A 124 -12.97 16.50 -16.40
C ASP A 124 -13.73 15.61 -15.40
N LYS A 125 -14.14 14.41 -15.82
CA LYS A 125 -14.89 13.46 -14.98
C LYS A 125 -14.14 13.09 -13.69
N TRP A 126 -12.81 13.04 -13.74
CA TRP A 126 -12.03 12.71 -12.56
C TRP A 126 -12.01 13.82 -11.52
N PHE A 127 -12.13 15.10 -11.88
CA PHE A 127 -11.75 16.18 -10.97
C PHE A 127 -12.91 17.05 -10.45
N ALA A 128 -14.11 16.83 -10.98
CA ALA A 128 -15.29 17.64 -10.71
C ALA A 128 -16.11 17.19 -9.48
N GLU A 129 -15.88 16.00 -8.93
CA GLU A 129 -16.84 15.36 -8.01
C GLU A 129 -16.60 15.62 -6.51
N ASP A 130 -15.38 15.97 -6.10
CA ASP A 130 -15.06 16.11 -4.68
C ASP A 130 -15.37 17.51 -4.14
N ALA A 131 -15.99 17.57 -2.95
CA ALA A 131 -16.39 18.81 -2.29
C ALA A 131 -15.21 19.75 -2.06
N GLU A 132 -15.41 21.05 -2.29
CA GLU A 132 -14.33 22.04 -2.12
C GLU A 132 -13.82 22.11 -0.68
N ALA A 133 -14.69 21.85 0.30
CA ALA A 133 -14.31 21.73 1.70
C ALA A 133 -13.33 20.57 1.94
N ASP A 134 -13.51 19.42 1.28
CA ASP A 134 -12.58 18.29 1.40
C ASP A 134 -11.22 18.63 0.77
N LYS A 135 -11.23 19.23 -0.43
CA LYS A 135 -10.02 19.68 -1.12
C LYS A 135 -9.20 20.65 -0.26
N GLN A 136 -9.86 21.63 0.33
CA GLN A 136 -9.23 22.62 1.20
C GLN A 136 -8.68 21.98 2.47
N LYS A 137 -9.46 21.10 3.12
CA LYS A 137 -9.03 20.40 4.33
C LYS A 137 -7.84 19.48 4.10
N VAL A 138 -7.82 18.73 3.00
CA VAL A 138 -6.68 17.88 2.62
C VAL A 138 -5.46 18.73 2.31
N LEU A 139 -5.62 19.86 1.60
CA LEU A 139 -4.51 20.80 1.37
C LEU A 139 -3.92 21.33 2.68
N GLU A 140 -4.76 21.70 3.65
CA GLU A 140 -4.31 22.17 4.97
C GLU A 140 -3.53 21.09 5.72
N ILE A 141 -4.06 19.86 5.78
CA ILE A 141 -3.41 18.74 6.45
C ILE A 141 -2.07 18.40 5.78
N VAL A 142 -2.05 18.26 4.45
CA VAL A 142 -0.82 17.92 3.71
C VAL A 142 0.23 19.03 3.87
N THR A 143 -0.18 20.30 3.77
CA THR A 143 0.75 21.44 3.93
C THR A 143 1.34 21.46 5.34
N ALA A 144 0.52 21.30 6.39
CA ALA A 144 0.98 21.25 7.76
C ALA A 144 1.90 20.04 8.00
N CYS A 145 1.58 18.91 7.39
CA CYS A 145 2.36 17.67 7.48
C CYS A 145 3.78 17.85 6.90
N LEU A 146 3.89 18.40 5.70
CA LEU A 146 5.19 18.68 5.08
C LEU A 146 5.97 19.74 5.86
N LYS A 147 5.31 20.82 6.32
CA LYS A 147 5.96 21.83 7.17
C LYS A 147 6.53 21.25 8.46
N ALA A 148 5.88 20.23 9.02
CA ALA A 148 6.34 19.52 10.21
C ALA A 148 7.52 18.55 9.95
N GLY A 149 8.00 18.45 8.71
CA GLY A 149 9.11 17.57 8.32
C GLY A 149 8.70 16.16 7.92
N VAL A 150 7.41 15.83 7.89
CA VAL A 150 6.97 14.56 7.30
C VAL A 150 7.13 14.65 5.79
N ASN A 151 7.85 13.72 5.18
CA ASN A 151 8.16 13.79 3.75
C ASN A 151 7.72 12.58 2.92
N LEU A 152 7.07 11.58 3.53
CA LEU A 152 6.46 10.46 2.82
C LEU A 152 4.94 10.49 3.00
N ILE A 153 4.25 10.44 1.87
CA ILE A 153 2.80 10.35 1.77
C ILE A 153 2.50 9.05 1.04
N ASP A 154 1.56 8.26 1.56
CA ASP A 154 1.13 7.00 0.96
C ASP A 154 -0.39 7.00 0.76
N THR A 155 -0.83 6.51 -0.38
CA THR A 155 -2.24 6.34 -0.73
C THR A 155 -2.43 5.04 -1.53
N ALA A 156 -3.60 4.82 -2.12
CA ALA A 156 -3.90 3.69 -2.99
C ALA A 156 -5.11 4.00 -3.88
N HIS A 157 -5.19 3.34 -5.03
CA HIS A 157 -6.42 3.35 -5.84
C HIS A 157 -7.63 2.89 -5.00
N TRP A 158 -7.47 1.84 -4.20
CA TRP A 158 -8.53 1.29 -3.36
C TRP A 158 -9.18 2.33 -2.42
N TYR A 159 -8.44 3.36 -2.01
CA TYR A 159 -8.91 4.34 -1.01
C TYR A 159 -9.96 5.28 -1.62
N GLY A 160 -11.23 4.87 -1.47
CA GLY A 160 -12.39 5.54 -2.05
C GLY A 160 -12.41 5.45 -3.57
N GLN A 161 -11.97 4.32 -4.15
CA GLN A 161 -11.98 4.08 -5.60
C GLN A 161 -11.32 5.23 -6.38
N GLY A 162 -10.11 5.62 -5.94
CA GLY A 162 -9.29 6.69 -6.49
C GLY A 162 -9.52 8.06 -5.83
N ARG A 163 -10.51 8.22 -4.95
CA ARG A 163 -10.83 9.50 -4.30
C ARG A 163 -9.67 10.07 -3.49
N SER A 164 -8.98 9.25 -2.70
CA SER A 164 -7.82 9.70 -1.94
C SER A 164 -6.72 10.25 -2.86
N GLU A 165 -6.43 9.56 -3.97
CA GLU A 165 -5.45 10.01 -4.96
C GLU A 165 -5.86 11.36 -5.59
N ARG A 166 -7.15 11.59 -5.84
CA ARG A 166 -7.64 12.86 -6.39
C ARG A 166 -7.51 14.02 -5.42
N LEU A 167 -7.95 13.83 -4.17
CA LEU A 167 -7.86 14.85 -3.12
C LEU A 167 -6.39 15.20 -2.83
N LEU A 168 -5.53 14.17 -2.73
CA LEU A 168 -4.09 14.36 -2.62
C LEU A 168 -3.54 15.06 -3.86
N GLY A 169 -3.93 14.67 -5.07
CA GLY A 169 -3.45 15.31 -6.29
C GLY A 169 -3.82 16.79 -6.38
N HIS A 170 -5.01 17.16 -5.94
CA HIS A 170 -5.39 18.56 -5.80
C HIS A 170 -4.46 19.32 -4.84
N ALA A 171 -4.21 18.77 -3.65
CA ALA A 171 -3.32 19.39 -2.67
C ALA A 171 -1.86 19.46 -3.17
N LEU A 172 -1.31 18.34 -3.61
CA LEU A 172 0.08 18.17 -4.01
C LEU A 172 0.46 19.00 -5.24
N SER A 173 -0.48 19.24 -6.16
CA SER A 173 -0.26 20.12 -7.32
C SER A 173 0.03 21.59 -6.95
N LYS A 174 -0.29 22.00 -5.72
CA LYS A 174 -0.05 23.35 -5.18
C LYS A 174 1.23 23.43 -4.34
N LEU A 175 1.95 22.32 -4.17
CA LEU A 175 3.09 22.20 -3.27
C LEU A 175 4.37 21.85 -4.07
N PRO A 176 5.57 22.23 -3.60
CA PRO A 176 6.81 21.92 -4.30
C PRO A 176 6.98 20.39 -4.47
N ARG A 177 7.14 19.90 -5.70
CA ARG A 177 7.25 18.45 -5.96
C ARG A 177 8.41 17.80 -5.20
N ASN A 178 9.52 18.51 -5.04
CA ASN A 178 10.69 18.03 -4.31
C ASN A 178 10.51 18.03 -2.78
N ALA A 179 9.38 18.52 -2.24
CA ALA A 179 9.11 18.51 -0.80
C ALA A 179 8.65 17.14 -0.25
N TYR A 180 8.32 16.17 -1.12
CA TYR A 180 7.70 14.93 -0.68
C TYR A 180 7.99 13.72 -1.59
N HIS A 181 7.81 12.55 -1.00
CA HIS A 181 7.68 11.27 -1.67
C HIS A 181 6.20 10.86 -1.66
N ILE A 182 5.69 10.40 -2.81
CA ILE A 182 4.31 9.91 -2.92
C ILE A 182 4.31 8.45 -3.33
N PHE A 183 3.73 7.61 -2.50
CA PHE A 183 3.54 6.18 -2.71
C PHE A 183 2.07 5.95 -3.04
N THR A 184 1.79 5.10 -4.02
CA THR A 184 0.43 4.60 -4.27
C THR A 184 0.44 3.12 -4.60
N LYS A 185 -0.73 2.51 -4.62
CA LYS A 185 -0.92 1.07 -4.76
C LYS A 185 -1.98 0.73 -5.80
N ILE A 186 -1.76 -0.39 -6.47
CA ILE A 186 -2.58 -0.94 -7.56
C ILE A 186 -2.76 -2.46 -7.37
N GLY A 187 -3.81 -3.03 -7.96
CA GLY A 187 -4.20 -4.44 -7.80
C GLY A 187 -5.58 -4.60 -7.15
N ARG A 188 -6.01 -3.60 -6.37
CA ARG A 188 -7.34 -3.53 -5.73
C ARG A 188 -8.09 -2.26 -6.13
N TYR A 189 -9.28 -2.42 -6.71
CA TYR A 189 -9.98 -1.33 -7.43
C TYR A 189 -11.42 -1.10 -7.00
N ASP A 190 -12.27 -2.13 -6.94
CA ASP A 190 -13.73 -1.97 -6.85
C ASP A 190 -14.36 -2.60 -5.60
N THR A 191 -15.46 -2.04 -5.11
CA THR A 191 -16.22 -2.62 -3.99
C THR A 191 -17.02 -3.87 -4.38
N ALA A 192 -17.35 -4.01 -5.67
CA ALA A 192 -18.01 -5.18 -6.22
C ALA A 192 -17.07 -6.39 -6.15
N LEU A 193 -17.51 -7.45 -5.46
CA LEU A 193 -16.70 -8.60 -5.08
C LEU A 193 -15.83 -9.18 -6.21
N LEU A 194 -16.40 -9.40 -7.40
CA LEU A 194 -15.69 -10.01 -8.54
C LEU A 194 -14.82 -9.02 -9.33
N GLN A 195 -14.96 -7.72 -9.08
CA GLN A 195 -14.18 -6.65 -9.73
C GLN A 195 -13.17 -6.04 -8.75
N MET A 196 -13.12 -6.55 -7.51
CA MET A 196 -12.33 -5.98 -6.43
C MET A 196 -10.85 -6.06 -6.71
N PHE A 197 -10.38 -7.17 -7.28
CA PHE A 197 -8.99 -7.42 -7.57
C PHE A 197 -8.78 -7.74 -9.05
N ASP A 198 -7.73 -7.15 -9.62
CA ASP A 198 -7.30 -7.44 -10.98
C ASP A 198 -5.78 -7.20 -11.11
N PHE A 199 -5.05 -8.31 -11.21
CA PHE A 199 -3.59 -8.31 -11.27
C PHE A 199 -3.09 -8.53 -12.71
N SER A 200 -3.95 -8.35 -13.71
CA SER A 200 -3.54 -8.46 -15.11
C SER A 200 -2.58 -7.34 -15.51
N TYR A 201 -1.78 -7.61 -16.54
CA TYR A 201 -0.82 -6.64 -17.08
C TYR A 201 -1.55 -5.36 -17.55
N GLU A 202 -2.60 -5.51 -18.35
CA GLU A 202 -3.33 -4.41 -18.96
C GLU A 202 -3.96 -3.52 -17.89
N LYS A 203 -4.61 -4.12 -16.88
CA LYS A 203 -5.24 -3.35 -15.81
C LYS A 203 -4.20 -2.63 -14.97
N THR A 204 -3.11 -3.31 -14.60
CA THR A 204 -1.99 -2.75 -13.84
C THR A 204 -1.39 -1.54 -14.55
N TYR A 205 -1.08 -1.68 -15.84
CA TYR A 205 -0.50 -0.62 -16.66
C TYR A 205 -1.45 0.59 -16.75
N GLN A 206 -2.72 0.35 -17.11
CA GLN A 206 -3.72 1.42 -17.19
C GLN A 206 -3.94 2.11 -15.85
N ALA A 207 -4.07 1.35 -14.76
CA ALA A 207 -4.31 1.90 -13.43
C ALA A 207 -3.14 2.76 -12.94
N GLY A 208 -1.89 2.37 -13.24
CA GLY A 208 -0.71 3.18 -12.93
C GLY A 208 -0.71 4.53 -13.63
N GLN A 209 -1.04 4.56 -14.93
CA GLN A 209 -1.19 5.81 -15.69
C GLN A 209 -2.32 6.68 -15.11
N ASP A 210 -3.45 6.06 -14.75
CA ASP A 210 -4.57 6.80 -14.18
C ASP A 210 -4.28 7.33 -12.76
N SER A 211 -3.49 6.61 -11.97
CA SER A 211 -3.01 7.08 -10.66
C SER A 211 -2.12 8.31 -10.81
N LEU A 212 -1.22 8.36 -11.81
CA LEU A 212 -0.41 9.54 -12.09
C LEU A 212 -1.28 10.76 -12.42
N LYS A 213 -2.32 10.56 -13.26
CA LYS A 213 -3.29 11.61 -13.59
C LYS A 213 -4.05 12.10 -12.37
N ARG A 214 -4.61 11.19 -11.55
CA ARG A 214 -5.35 11.56 -10.32
C ARG A 214 -4.48 12.32 -9.33
N LEU A 215 -3.22 11.88 -9.15
CA LEU A 215 -2.25 12.53 -8.28
C LEU A 215 -1.68 13.84 -8.84
N ARG A 216 -1.90 14.16 -10.12
CA ARG A 216 -1.44 15.41 -10.76
C ARG A 216 0.04 15.72 -10.49
N CYS A 217 0.87 14.68 -10.55
CA CYS A 217 2.31 14.80 -10.28
C CYS A 217 3.11 14.35 -11.49
N GLU A 218 4.34 14.85 -11.61
CA GLU A 218 5.24 14.51 -12.72
C GLU A 218 5.68 13.03 -12.67
N TYR A 219 5.75 12.45 -11.48
CA TYR A 219 6.09 11.04 -11.26
C TYR A 219 5.63 10.58 -9.88
N ILE A 220 5.32 9.30 -9.77
CA ILE A 220 5.07 8.60 -8.51
C ILE A 220 6.40 8.12 -7.93
N THR A 221 6.64 8.31 -6.63
CA THR A 221 7.90 7.86 -6.02
C THR A 221 7.97 6.32 -5.96
N SER A 222 6.94 5.66 -5.43
CA SER A 222 6.83 4.20 -5.46
C SER A 222 5.42 3.77 -5.86
N LEU A 223 5.33 2.87 -6.84
CA LEU A 223 4.08 2.22 -7.22
C LEU A 223 4.11 0.77 -6.74
N GLN A 224 3.13 0.40 -5.92
CA GLN A 224 3.18 -0.84 -5.14
C GLN A 224 2.05 -1.80 -5.52
N VAL A 225 2.36 -3.10 -5.58
CA VAL A 225 1.33 -4.16 -5.64
C VAL A 225 0.56 -4.15 -4.32
N HIS A 226 -0.77 -4.00 -4.37
CA HIS A 226 -1.64 -3.97 -3.20
C HIS A 226 -2.26 -5.35 -2.96
N ASP A 227 -2.20 -5.82 -1.72
CA ASP A 227 -2.93 -7.00 -1.25
C ASP A 227 -2.68 -8.24 -2.14
N PRO A 228 -1.39 -8.59 -2.43
CA PRO A 228 -1.02 -9.67 -3.34
C PRO A 228 -1.61 -11.05 -2.95
N GLU A 229 -1.93 -11.24 -1.67
CA GLU A 229 -2.56 -12.45 -1.14
C GLU A 229 -3.97 -12.70 -1.73
N PHE A 230 -4.63 -11.68 -2.27
CA PHE A 230 -5.93 -11.81 -2.94
C PHE A 230 -5.82 -12.14 -4.43
N ALA A 231 -4.61 -12.26 -4.97
CA ALA A 231 -4.42 -12.75 -6.33
C ALA A 231 -4.84 -14.23 -6.43
N PRO A 232 -5.46 -14.67 -7.54
CA PRO A 232 -5.80 -16.08 -7.74
C PRO A 232 -4.59 -17.02 -7.63
N SER A 233 -3.40 -16.50 -7.96
CA SER A 233 -2.10 -17.13 -7.77
C SER A 233 -1.06 -16.03 -7.74
N TYR A 234 0.03 -16.18 -6.98
CA TYR A 234 1.14 -15.22 -7.05
C TYR A 234 1.85 -15.25 -8.43
N GLU A 235 1.63 -16.27 -9.25
CA GLU A 235 2.18 -16.35 -10.62
C GLU A 235 1.69 -15.19 -11.51
N ILE A 236 0.44 -14.72 -11.33
CA ILE A 236 -0.04 -13.55 -12.09
C ILE A 236 0.74 -12.29 -11.70
N ILE A 237 1.15 -12.18 -10.43
CA ILE A 237 1.94 -11.05 -9.95
C ILE A 237 3.33 -11.06 -10.61
N LEU A 238 3.97 -12.23 -10.63
CA LEU A 238 5.30 -12.41 -11.22
C LEU A 238 5.30 -12.19 -12.73
N ASN A 239 4.30 -12.71 -13.43
CA ASN A 239 4.29 -12.78 -14.89
C ASN A 239 3.51 -11.64 -15.57
N GLU A 240 2.66 -10.90 -14.83
CA GLU A 240 1.85 -9.82 -15.39
C GLU A 240 2.00 -8.49 -14.62
N THR A 241 1.65 -8.45 -13.33
CA THR A 241 1.67 -7.21 -12.53
C THR A 241 3.04 -6.57 -12.49
N LEU A 242 4.08 -7.32 -12.09
CA LEU A 242 5.43 -6.78 -11.97
C LEU A 242 6.00 -6.34 -13.33
N PRO A 243 5.84 -7.10 -14.43
CA PRO A 243 6.19 -6.61 -15.77
C PRO A 243 5.52 -5.30 -16.17
N ALA A 244 4.23 -5.12 -15.88
CA ALA A 244 3.55 -3.84 -16.14
C ALA A 244 4.10 -2.70 -15.27
N LEU A 245 4.42 -2.95 -13.98
CA LEU A 245 5.08 -1.96 -13.12
C LEU A 245 6.49 -1.61 -13.61
N GLN A 246 7.24 -2.59 -14.12
CA GLN A 246 8.54 -2.37 -14.75
C GLN A 246 8.42 -1.50 -15.99
N ARG A 247 7.41 -1.73 -16.84
CA ARG A 247 7.13 -0.87 -17.99
C ARG A 247 6.80 0.56 -17.58
N LEU A 248 5.94 0.75 -16.57
CA LEU A 248 5.59 2.08 -16.04
C LEU A 248 6.82 2.81 -15.47
N LYS A 249 7.74 2.08 -14.83
CA LYS A 249 9.01 2.64 -14.36
C LYS A 249 9.92 3.09 -15.51
N GLU A 250 10.03 2.29 -16.57
CA GLU A 250 10.80 2.63 -17.77
C GLU A 250 10.28 3.87 -18.49
N GLU A 251 8.95 4.04 -18.49
CA GLU A 251 8.26 5.23 -19.03
C GLU A 251 8.33 6.44 -18.09
N GLY A 252 8.87 6.29 -16.88
CA GLY A 252 9.03 7.35 -15.90
C GLY A 252 7.78 7.68 -15.09
N VAL A 253 6.71 6.90 -15.21
CA VAL A 253 5.46 7.06 -14.42
C VAL A 253 5.74 6.88 -12.94
N CYS A 254 6.53 5.87 -12.59
CA CYS A 254 7.02 5.68 -11.23
C CYS A 254 8.54 5.55 -11.21
N ARG A 255 9.12 5.68 -10.02
CA ARG A 255 10.57 5.64 -9.81
C ARG A 255 11.00 4.33 -9.16
N LEU A 256 10.20 3.86 -8.22
CA LEU A 256 10.37 2.60 -7.50
C LEU A 256 9.17 1.70 -7.70
N ILE A 257 9.44 0.40 -7.62
CA ILE A 257 8.43 -0.65 -7.58
C ILE A 257 8.44 -1.22 -6.18
N GLY A 258 7.26 -1.44 -5.61
CA GLY A 258 7.15 -2.06 -4.31
C GLY A 258 5.95 -2.97 -4.18
N MET A 259 5.68 -3.36 -2.95
CA MET A 259 4.57 -4.23 -2.59
C MET A 259 4.03 -3.86 -1.21
N THR A 260 2.76 -4.10 -0.99
CA THR A 260 2.06 -3.92 0.27
C THR A 260 1.18 -5.14 0.48
N GLY A 261 1.44 -5.92 1.52
CA GLY A 261 0.64 -7.10 1.85
C GLY A 261 0.63 -7.36 3.35
N TYR A 262 -0.31 -8.21 3.78
CA TYR A 262 -0.32 -8.71 5.15
C TYR A 262 0.72 -9.82 5.32
N PRO A 263 0.67 -10.95 4.57
CA PRO A 263 1.50 -12.11 4.86
C PRO A 263 2.98 -11.83 4.56
N LEU A 264 3.84 -11.95 5.56
CA LEU A 264 5.28 -11.70 5.42
C LEU A 264 5.96 -12.75 4.53
N ASP A 265 5.54 -14.01 4.66
CA ASP A 265 6.03 -15.16 3.90
C ASP A 265 5.68 -15.06 2.41
N LEU A 266 4.44 -14.68 2.08
CA LEU A 266 4.04 -14.47 0.69
C LEU A 266 4.83 -13.32 0.04
N GLN A 267 5.01 -12.21 0.76
CA GLN A 267 5.82 -11.10 0.26
C GLN A 267 7.25 -11.56 0.00
N GLN A 268 7.85 -12.30 0.93
CA GLN A 268 9.18 -12.87 0.77
C GLN A 268 9.28 -13.80 -0.44
N GLU A 269 8.28 -14.66 -0.66
CA GLU A 269 8.23 -15.59 -1.79
C GLU A 269 8.17 -14.85 -3.13
N ILE A 270 7.26 -13.88 -3.27
CA ILE A 270 7.12 -13.06 -4.48
C ILE A 270 8.42 -12.31 -4.77
N ILE A 271 9.01 -11.65 -3.76
CA ILE A 271 10.28 -10.92 -3.92
C ILE A 271 11.42 -11.87 -4.33
N SER A 272 11.46 -13.07 -3.75
CA SER A 272 12.53 -14.04 -4.02
C SER A 272 12.48 -14.58 -5.44
N ARG A 273 11.27 -14.79 -5.96
CA ARG A 273 11.03 -15.36 -7.29
C ARG A 273 10.95 -14.34 -8.42
N SER A 274 10.75 -13.07 -8.10
CA SER A 274 10.69 -12.00 -9.09
C SER A 274 12.03 -11.80 -9.79
N SER A 275 12.01 -11.72 -11.12
CA SER A 275 13.12 -11.23 -11.93
C SER A 275 13.23 -9.69 -11.92
N ILE A 276 12.17 -9.01 -11.47
CA ILE A 276 12.08 -7.55 -11.37
C ILE A 276 12.41 -7.14 -9.93
N ALA A 277 13.36 -6.22 -9.79
CA ALA A 277 13.78 -5.74 -8.48
C ALA A 277 12.71 -4.83 -7.86
N LEU A 278 12.18 -5.23 -6.71
CA LEU A 278 11.40 -4.38 -5.82
C LEU A 278 12.35 -3.60 -4.90
N GLN A 279 12.02 -2.34 -4.61
CA GLN A 279 12.82 -1.46 -3.75
C GLN A 279 12.14 -1.10 -2.43
N THR A 280 10.81 -1.26 -2.34
CA THR A 280 10.04 -0.99 -1.13
C THR A 280 9.08 -2.15 -0.84
N SER A 281 8.88 -2.45 0.44
CA SER A 281 7.80 -3.32 0.90
C SER A 281 7.13 -2.64 2.07
N LEU A 282 5.81 -2.76 2.18
CA LEU A 282 5.05 -2.23 3.30
C LEU A 282 4.31 -3.38 3.97
N THR A 283 4.53 -3.51 5.28
CA THR A 283 3.79 -4.44 6.12
C THR A 283 2.85 -3.66 7.02
N TYR A 284 1.60 -4.10 7.16
CA TYR A 284 0.64 -3.46 8.07
C TYR A 284 0.33 -4.37 9.26
N CYS A 285 0.24 -3.77 10.45
CA CYS A 285 -0.05 -4.43 11.73
C CYS A 285 1.01 -5.42 12.29
N HIS A 286 2.12 -5.71 11.60
CA HIS A 286 3.16 -6.65 12.08
C HIS A 286 4.26 -6.05 12.96
N TYR A 287 4.27 -4.72 13.15
CA TYR A 287 5.08 -4.06 14.18
C TYR A 287 4.25 -3.00 14.92
N THR A 288 3.48 -3.49 15.88
CA THR A 288 2.58 -2.73 16.75
C THR A 288 2.71 -3.25 18.18
N LEU A 289 2.10 -2.59 19.17
CA LEU A 289 2.14 -3.08 20.56
C LEU A 289 1.65 -4.53 20.70
N SER A 290 0.61 -4.91 19.95
CA SER A 290 0.01 -6.24 19.99
C SER A 290 0.68 -7.28 19.10
N ASP A 291 1.49 -6.87 18.12
CA ASP A 291 2.10 -7.79 17.16
C ASP A 291 3.49 -7.32 16.75
N THR A 292 4.48 -8.16 17.06
CA THR A 292 5.90 -7.97 16.72
C THR A 292 6.44 -9.11 15.84
N SER A 293 5.55 -9.86 15.19
CA SER A 293 5.90 -11.01 14.35
C SER A 293 6.93 -10.69 13.27
N VAL A 294 6.97 -9.45 12.77
CA VAL A 294 8.00 -9.04 11.80
C VAL A 294 9.42 -9.24 12.33
N LEU A 295 9.65 -9.04 13.64
CA LEU A 295 10.97 -9.18 14.27
C LEU A 295 11.47 -10.62 14.29
N ALA A 296 10.55 -11.59 14.43
CA ALA A 296 10.89 -13.01 14.53
C ALA A 296 10.82 -13.73 13.17
N SER A 297 10.17 -13.12 12.17
CA SER A 297 9.94 -13.73 10.85
C SER A 297 11.18 -13.92 9.98
N GLY A 298 12.27 -13.19 10.25
CA GLY A 298 13.42 -13.09 9.35
C GLY A 298 13.22 -12.13 8.16
N PHE A 299 12.03 -11.51 8.04
CA PHE A 299 11.67 -10.67 6.89
C PHE A 299 12.45 -9.35 6.85
N ILE A 300 12.81 -8.78 8.00
CA ILE A 300 13.64 -7.57 8.06
C ILE A 300 15.03 -7.86 7.50
N GLU A 301 15.66 -8.96 7.94
CA GLU A 301 16.97 -9.41 7.45
C GLU A 301 16.94 -9.71 5.96
N PHE A 302 15.86 -10.35 5.50
CA PHE A 302 15.63 -10.61 4.08
C PHE A 302 15.56 -9.31 3.27
N CYS A 303 14.76 -8.35 3.72
CA CYS A 303 14.62 -7.05 3.07
C CYS A 303 15.96 -6.31 3.00
N GLU A 304 16.70 -6.23 4.12
CA GLU A 304 18.01 -5.57 4.15
C GLU A 304 19.02 -6.20 3.18
N LYS A 305 19.10 -7.53 3.14
CA LYS A 305 19.98 -8.25 2.20
C LYS A 305 19.62 -7.99 0.74
N LYS A 306 18.34 -7.75 0.44
CA LYS A 306 17.84 -7.43 -0.90
C LYS A 306 17.85 -5.93 -1.23
N GLY A 307 18.21 -5.07 -0.27
CA GLY A 307 18.09 -3.62 -0.43
C GLY A 307 16.63 -3.16 -0.51
N ILE A 308 15.73 -3.76 0.26
CA ILE A 308 14.32 -3.37 0.27
C ILE A 308 14.04 -2.53 1.51
N ALA A 309 13.46 -1.36 1.30
CA ALA A 309 12.99 -0.50 2.38
C ALA A 309 11.67 -1.06 2.94
N LEU A 310 11.69 -1.59 4.16
CA LEU A 310 10.51 -2.15 4.81
C LEU A 310 9.79 -1.08 5.65
N ILE A 311 8.61 -0.65 5.19
CA ILE A 311 7.79 0.35 5.85
C ILE A 311 6.79 -0.34 6.78
N ASN A 312 6.68 0.16 8.01
CA ASN A 312 5.64 -0.28 8.94
C ASN A 312 4.36 0.52 8.72
N ALA A 313 3.19 -0.07 8.89
CA ALA A 313 1.92 0.61 8.79
C ALA A 313 0.91 0.13 9.83
N ALA A 314 -0.12 0.95 10.03
CA ALA A 314 -1.17 0.73 11.02
C ALA A 314 -0.63 0.55 12.45
N PRO A 315 0.17 1.51 12.98
CA PRO A 315 0.81 1.42 14.30
C PRO A 315 -0.20 1.28 15.46
N ILE A 316 -1.43 1.78 15.27
CA ILE A 316 -2.53 1.66 16.23
C ILE A 316 -3.42 0.43 16.00
N ALA A 317 -2.94 -0.55 15.23
CA ALA A 317 -3.61 -1.80 14.91
C ALA A 317 -5.08 -1.59 14.52
N MET A 318 -5.30 -0.73 13.51
CA MET A 318 -6.61 -0.43 12.93
C MET A 318 -7.68 0.02 13.96
N GLY A 319 -7.24 0.71 15.02
CA GLY A 319 -8.11 1.24 16.07
C GLY A 319 -8.10 0.44 17.38
N LEU A 320 -7.41 -0.71 17.43
CA LEU A 320 -7.28 -1.50 18.66
C LEU A 320 -6.48 -0.78 19.75
N HIS A 321 -5.46 0.00 19.39
CA HIS A 321 -4.67 0.77 20.35
C HIS A 321 -5.28 2.15 20.58
N THR A 322 -6.58 2.19 20.85
CA THR A 322 -7.33 3.41 21.19
C THR A 322 -8.25 3.14 22.38
N LEU A 323 -8.75 4.20 23.03
CA LEU A 323 -9.76 4.05 24.09
C LEU A 323 -11.15 3.68 23.54
N ALA A 324 -11.41 3.98 22.26
CA ALA A 324 -12.65 3.64 21.62
C ALA A 324 -12.69 2.16 21.26
N SER A 325 -13.89 1.59 21.20
CA SER A 325 -14.04 0.25 20.64
C SER A 325 -13.60 0.23 19.18
N PRO A 326 -12.87 -0.81 18.73
CA PRO A 326 -12.53 -0.94 17.33
C PRO A 326 -13.81 -1.06 16.48
N PRO A 327 -13.75 -0.72 15.18
CA PRO A 327 -14.89 -0.89 14.29
C PRO A 327 -15.41 -2.33 14.27
N GLY A 328 -16.73 -2.50 14.09
CA GLY A 328 -17.36 -3.82 14.13
C GLY A 328 -16.82 -4.83 13.10
N TRP A 329 -16.32 -4.33 11.96
CA TRP A 329 -15.72 -5.12 10.89
C TRP A 329 -14.28 -5.57 11.17
N HIS A 330 -13.65 -5.14 12.28
CA HIS A 330 -12.25 -5.42 12.53
C HIS A 330 -11.96 -6.94 12.59
N PRO A 331 -10.95 -7.45 11.84
CA PRO A 331 -10.68 -8.90 11.70
C PRO A 331 -10.05 -9.58 12.91
N ALA A 332 -9.78 -8.84 13.99
CA ALA A 332 -9.12 -9.39 15.17
C ALA A 332 -10.08 -10.29 15.93
N LYS A 333 -9.54 -11.37 16.51
CA LYS A 333 -10.30 -12.30 17.33
C LYS A 333 -10.82 -11.61 18.60
N PRO A 334 -11.92 -12.08 19.21
CA PRO A 334 -12.47 -11.51 20.44
C PRO A 334 -11.43 -11.39 21.56
N GLU A 335 -10.52 -12.36 21.68
CA GLU A 335 -9.47 -12.38 22.71
C GLU A 335 -8.46 -11.26 22.48
N THR A 336 -8.04 -11.04 21.23
CA THR A 336 -7.16 -9.92 20.85
C THR A 336 -7.83 -8.57 21.11
N LYS A 337 -9.11 -8.44 20.78
CA LYS A 337 -9.90 -7.22 21.08
C LYS A 337 -9.97 -6.95 22.59
N ALA A 338 -10.24 -7.98 23.38
CA ALA A 338 -10.28 -7.88 24.84
C ALA A 338 -8.90 -7.53 25.44
N LEU A 339 -7.82 -8.09 24.91
CA LEU A 339 -6.44 -7.79 25.34
C LEU A 339 -6.09 -6.32 25.08
N CYS A 340 -6.40 -5.81 23.89
CA CYS A 340 -6.15 -4.41 23.54
C CYS A 340 -7.02 -3.46 24.38
N ALA A 341 -8.29 -3.80 24.61
CA ALA A 341 -9.17 -3.04 25.50
C ALA A 341 -8.65 -3.00 26.95
N LYS A 342 -8.09 -4.11 27.44
CA LYS A 342 -7.42 -4.16 28.76
C LYS A 342 -6.22 -3.22 28.81
N ALA A 343 -5.38 -3.20 27.76
CA ALA A 343 -4.25 -2.28 27.65
C ALA A 343 -4.71 -0.81 27.64
N ALA A 344 -5.71 -0.48 26.83
CA ALA A 344 -6.26 0.86 26.72
C ALA A 344 -6.83 1.34 28.06
N LYS A 345 -7.57 0.47 28.77
CA LYS A 345 -8.10 0.76 30.12
C LYS A 345 -6.99 0.98 31.14
N TYR A 346 -5.91 0.20 31.09
CA TYR A 346 -4.75 0.41 31.97
C TYR A 346 -4.11 1.78 31.72
N CYS A 347 -3.85 2.15 30.46
CA CYS A 347 -3.34 3.48 30.12
C CYS A 347 -4.26 4.61 30.60
N MET A 348 -5.58 4.45 30.46
CA MET A 348 -6.55 5.41 30.98
C MET A 348 -6.43 5.60 32.50
N GLN A 349 -6.25 4.51 33.26
CA GLN A 349 -6.07 4.55 34.72
C GLN A 349 -4.77 5.25 35.11
N GLU A 350 -3.73 5.11 34.30
CA GLU A 350 -2.43 5.77 34.47
C GLU A 350 -2.39 7.21 33.91
N ASN A 351 -3.52 7.71 33.38
CA ASN A 351 -3.63 9.01 32.69
C ASN A 351 -2.63 9.16 31.52
N VAL A 352 -2.45 8.10 30.75
CA VAL A 352 -1.58 8.05 29.56
C VAL A 352 -2.40 7.70 28.32
N ASP A 353 -2.09 8.34 27.20
CA ASP A 353 -2.71 8.02 25.91
C ASP A 353 -2.03 6.80 25.26
N ILE A 354 -2.76 5.70 25.14
CA ILE A 354 -2.28 4.48 24.47
C ILE A 354 -1.89 4.72 23.00
N CYS A 355 -2.55 5.64 22.30
CA CYS A 355 -2.23 5.96 20.89
C CYS A 355 -0.81 6.52 20.79
N LYS A 356 -0.44 7.45 21.69
CA LYS A 356 0.91 8.00 21.79
C LYS A 356 1.94 6.90 22.05
N LEU A 357 1.68 6.00 23.00
CA LEU A 357 2.58 4.88 23.29
C LEU A 357 2.74 3.92 22.09
N ALA A 358 1.65 3.60 21.39
CA ALA A 358 1.65 2.72 20.23
C ALA A 358 2.45 3.32 19.07
N LEU A 359 2.33 4.63 18.84
CA LEU A 359 3.14 5.36 17.87
C LEU A 359 4.63 5.33 18.22
N HIS A 360 4.97 5.68 19.47
CA HIS A 360 6.34 5.62 19.95
C HIS A 360 6.98 4.24 19.78
N PHE A 361 6.26 3.20 20.18
CA PHE A 361 6.70 1.82 20.00
C PHE A 361 6.96 1.50 18.52
N SER A 362 5.98 1.79 17.66
CA SER A 362 6.03 1.43 16.24
C SER A 362 7.11 2.17 15.46
N MET A 363 7.49 3.38 15.89
CA MET A 363 8.60 4.16 15.31
C MET A 363 9.97 3.82 15.91
N SER A 364 10.03 3.08 17.02
CA SER A 364 11.28 2.87 17.77
C SER A 364 12.30 1.98 17.06
N HIS A 365 11.85 1.06 16.19
CA HIS A 365 12.75 0.12 15.52
C HIS A 365 13.48 0.77 14.36
N GLU A 366 14.81 0.92 14.48
CA GLU A 366 15.63 1.67 13.51
C GLU A 366 15.69 1.06 12.12
N ARG A 367 15.53 -0.26 12.02
CA ARG A 367 15.56 -0.99 10.72
C ARG A 367 14.26 -0.83 9.92
N LEU A 368 13.22 -0.23 10.51
CA LEU A 368 11.98 0.14 9.83
C LEU A 368 12.02 1.65 9.55
N PRO A 369 12.43 2.12 8.36
CA PRO A 369 12.73 3.54 8.12
C PRO A 369 11.56 4.50 8.39
N SER A 370 10.33 4.05 8.22
CA SER A 370 9.14 4.87 8.48
C SER A 370 7.93 4.06 8.94
N THR A 371 7.03 4.74 9.66
CA THR A 371 5.74 4.22 10.14
C THR A 371 4.60 5.06 9.56
N LEU A 372 3.71 4.39 8.84
CA LEU A 372 2.57 4.98 8.18
C LEU A 372 1.34 5.03 9.09
N ILE A 373 0.82 6.24 9.31
CA ILE A 373 -0.45 6.48 10.00
C ILE A 373 -1.31 7.49 9.26
N SER A 374 -2.61 7.23 9.21
CA SER A 374 -3.59 8.15 8.63
C SER A 374 -4.07 9.17 9.67
N CYS A 375 -4.43 10.35 9.22
CA CYS A 375 -5.16 11.34 10.01
C CYS A 375 -6.14 12.10 9.11
N THR A 376 -7.24 12.57 9.69
CA THR A 376 -8.30 13.32 8.99
C THR A 376 -8.53 14.70 9.58
N SER A 377 -7.70 15.14 10.52
CA SER A 377 -7.74 16.47 11.11
C SER A 377 -6.34 16.99 11.44
N LEU A 378 -6.21 18.32 11.54
CA LEU A 378 -4.97 18.96 12.01
C LEU A 378 -4.62 18.59 13.46
N GLN A 379 -5.64 18.31 14.28
CA GLN A 379 -5.43 17.89 15.68
C GLN A 379 -4.78 16.51 15.75
N GLU A 380 -5.26 15.54 14.98
CA GLU A 380 -4.66 14.21 14.88
C GLU A 380 -3.26 14.29 14.29
N LEU A 381 -3.07 15.08 13.23
CA LEU A 381 -1.75 15.31 12.65
C LEU A 381 -0.77 15.86 13.70
N ALA A 382 -1.18 16.88 14.46
CA ALA A 382 -0.35 17.47 15.50
C ALA A 382 0.00 16.45 16.60
N ALA A 383 -0.95 15.58 17.00
CA ALA A 383 -0.69 14.51 17.95
C ALA A 383 0.32 13.49 17.39
N ASN A 384 0.18 13.07 16.14
CA ASN A 384 1.09 12.15 15.47
C ASN A 384 2.51 12.74 15.37
N VAL A 385 2.63 14.01 14.97
CA VAL A 385 3.92 14.72 14.88
C VAL A 385 4.58 14.84 16.26
N ARG A 386 3.82 15.17 17.31
CA ARG A 386 4.36 15.20 18.68
C ARG A 386 4.89 13.84 19.11
N ALA A 387 4.17 12.75 18.84
CA ALA A 387 4.65 11.40 19.14
C ALA A 387 5.95 11.03 18.38
N ALA A 388 6.22 11.65 17.23
CA ALA A 388 7.46 11.43 16.48
C ALA A 388 8.63 12.32 16.93
N THR A 389 8.34 13.48 17.51
CA THR A 389 9.33 14.56 17.76
C THR A 389 9.61 14.82 19.23
N GLU A 390 8.69 14.49 20.13
CA GLU A 390 8.84 14.67 21.58
C GLU A 390 9.16 13.33 22.25
N PRO A 391 10.04 13.28 23.26
CA PRO A 391 10.28 12.05 24.00
C PRO A 391 9.09 11.70 24.91
N LEU A 392 8.94 10.40 25.22
CA LEU A 392 8.07 9.97 26.32
C LEU A 392 8.61 10.46 27.66
N SER A 393 7.72 10.92 28.54
CA SER A 393 8.04 11.16 29.96
C SER A 393 8.44 9.87 30.67
N ALA A 394 9.09 9.97 31.84
CA ALA A 394 9.49 8.80 32.62
C ALA A 394 8.29 7.90 32.98
N HIS A 395 7.14 8.51 33.31
CA HIS A 395 5.90 7.77 33.58
C HIS A 395 5.39 7.04 32.34
N GLU A 396 5.31 7.71 31.19
CA GLU A 396 4.89 7.08 29.93
C GLU A 396 5.81 5.93 29.50
N GLN A 397 7.12 6.05 29.75
CA GLN A 397 8.09 4.96 29.50
C GLN A 397 7.81 3.75 30.40
N GLN A 398 7.49 3.97 31.67
CA GLN A 398 7.13 2.89 32.61
C GLN A 398 5.82 2.21 32.19
N VAL A 399 4.80 2.98 31.81
CA VAL A 399 3.53 2.45 31.30
C VAL A 399 3.75 1.65 30.02
N LEU A 400 4.53 2.17 29.07
CA LEU A 400 4.88 1.43 27.83
C LEU A 400 5.59 0.12 28.14
N ALA A 401 6.58 0.13 29.04
CA ALA A 401 7.28 -1.09 29.46
C ALA A 401 6.31 -2.10 30.09
N TYR A 402 5.37 -1.65 30.94
CA TYR A 402 4.33 -2.50 31.49
C TYR A 402 3.44 -3.11 30.41
N LEU A 403 2.95 -2.32 29.44
CA LEU A 403 2.15 -2.85 28.33
C LEU A 403 2.90 -3.96 27.59
N VAL A 404 4.15 -3.70 27.22
CA VAL A 404 4.98 -4.65 26.48
C VAL A 404 5.22 -5.91 27.31
N ASP A 405 5.75 -5.79 28.53
CA ASP A 405 6.21 -6.95 29.31
C ASP A 405 5.11 -7.72 30.02
N LYS A 406 4.03 -7.04 30.43
CA LYS A 406 2.98 -7.63 31.28
C LYS A 406 1.67 -7.88 30.55
N ILE A 407 1.41 -7.23 29.42
CA ILE A 407 0.17 -7.44 28.66
C ILE A 407 0.45 -8.18 27.35
N PHE A 408 1.28 -7.63 26.46
CA PHE A 408 1.41 -8.15 25.11
C PHE A 408 2.40 -9.31 24.98
N LYS A 409 3.59 -9.22 25.59
CA LYS A 409 4.61 -10.28 25.52
C LYS A 409 4.11 -11.65 26.02
N PRO A 410 3.36 -11.76 27.14
CA PRO A 410 2.81 -13.05 27.57
C PRO A 410 1.77 -13.64 26.62
N ALA A 411 1.04 -12.79 25.87
CA ALA A 411 0.03 -13.23 24.92
C ALA A 411 0.64 -13.66 23.56
N GLY A 412 1.89 -13.27 23.29
CA GLY A 412 2.53 -13.45 21.99
C GLY A 412 1.94 -12.56 20.89
N PRO A 413 2.47 -12.66 19.65
CA PRO A 413 2.01 -11.85 18.52
C PRO A 413 0.54 -12.07 18.18
N GLN A 414 -0.24 -10.99 18.13
CA GLN A 414 -1.68 -11.02 17.87
C GLN A 414 -2.01 -10.78 16.38
N THR A 415 -1.62 -11.73 15.53
CA THR A 415 -1.93 -11.68 14.09
C THR A 415 -3.35 -12.14 13.78
N TRP A 416 -3.92 -11.71 12.66
CA TRP A 416 -5.18 -12.21 12.07
C TRP A 416 -4.99 -12.61 10.61
N HIS A 417 -3.83 -13.19 10.31
CA HIS A 417 -3.49 -13.67 8.98
C HIS A 417 -4.55 -14.68 8.51
N GLY A 418 -5.04 -14.49 7.29
CA GLY A 418 -5.89 -15.45 6.59
C GLY A 418 -7.38 -15.28 6.86
N VAL A 419 -7.77 -14.53 7.90
CA VAL A 419 -9.19 -14.32 8.25
C VAL A 419 -9.95 -13.65 7.11
N GLU A 420 -9.46 -12.51 6.62
CA GLU A 420 -10.09 -11.78 5.51
C GLU A 420 -9.98 -12.56 4.18
N LEU A 421 -8.84 -13.21 3.96
CA LEU A 421 -8.56 -13.98 2.75
C LEU A 421 -9.53 -15.16 2.58
N GLN A 422 -9.74 -15.94 3.65
CA GLN A 422 -10.68 -17.06 3.65
C GLN A 422 -12.11 -16.58 3.40
N ALA A 423 -12.52 -15.50 4.07
CA ALA A 423 -13.86 -14.91 3.89
C ALA A 423 -14.08 -14.43 2.45
N TYR A 424 -13.07 -13.79 1.86
CA TYR A 424 -13.10 -13.34 0.47
C TYR A 424 -13.26 -14.50 -0.51
N TRP A 425 -12.37 -15.49 -0.48
CA TRP A 425 -12.42 -16.61 -1.45
C TRP A 425 -13.67 -17.48 -1.28
N THR A 426 -14.18 -17.62 -0.06
CA THR A 426 -15.49 -18.26 0.19
C THR A 426 -16.61 -17.50 -0.51
N SER A 427 -16.59 -16.18 -0.44
CA SER A 427 -17.60 -15.32 -1.08
C SER A 427 -17.49 -15.35 -2.61
N VAL A 428 -16.27 -15.31 -3.15
CA VAL A 428 -16.01 -15.41 -4.59
C VAL A 428 -16.51 -16.76 -5.13
N GLY A 429 -16.19 -17.86 -4.46
CA GLY A 429 -16.65 -19.20 -4.85
C GLY A 429 -18.18 -19.27 -4.92
N LYS A 430 -18.89 -18.74 -3.91
CA LYS A 430 -20.36 -18.66 -3.91
C LYS A 430 -20.90 -17.82 -5.09
N ALA A 431 -20.29 -16.67 -5.34
CA ALA A 431 -20.70 -15.78 -6.42
C ALA A 431 -20.53 -16.41 -7.81
N LEU A 432 -19.37 -17.05 -8.06
CA LEU A 432 -19.10 -17.74 -9.33
C LEU A 432 -20.01 -18.95 -9.55
N LEU A 433 -20.33 -19.71 -8.49
CA LEU A 433 -21.31 -20.80 -8.57
C LEU A 433 -22.70 -20.27 -8.93
N THR A 434 -23.12 -19.17 -8.30
CA THR A 434 -24.41 -18.53 -8.56
C THR A 434 -24.49 -18.06 -10.01
N GLN A 435 -23.45 -17.39 -10.52
CA GLN A 435 -23.38 -16.94 -11.90
C GLN A 435 -23.51 -18.11 -12.89
N ARG A 436 -22.79 -19.21 -12.66
CA ARG A 436 -22.91 -20.43 -13.50
C ARG A 436 -24.31 -21.04 -13.47
N LEU A 437 -24.99 -21.03 -12.32
CA LEU A 437 -26.36 -21.55 -12.23
C LEU A 437 -27.36 -20.66 -12.98
N TYR A 438 -27.20 -19.34 -12.93
CA TYR A 438 -28.03 -18.42 -13.71
C TYR A 438 -27.75 -18.55 -15.22
N ASP A 439 -26.49 -18.59 -15.62
CA ASP A 439 -26.10 -18.72 -17.03
C ASP A 439 -26.48 -20.10 -17.60
N GLY A 440 -26.34 -21.16 -16.81
CA GLY A 440 -26.76 -22.52 -17.15
C GLY A 440 -28.29 -22.72 -17.13
N GLY A 441 -29.01 -22.03 -16.25
CA GLY A 441 -30.47 -21.98 -16.23
C GLY A 441 -31.06 -21.23 -17.43
N ALA A 442 -30.38 -20.19 -17.91
CA ALA A 442 -30.76 -19.49 -19.13
C ALA A 442 -30.55 -20.34 -20.40
N GLN A 443 -29.56 -21.24 -20.42
CA GLN A 443 -29.35 -22.17 -21.54
C GLN A 443 -30.34 -23.35 -21.54
N ASN A 444 -30.84 -23.77 -20.37
CA ASN A 444 -31.83 -24.86 -20.27
C ASN A 444 -33.29 -24.39 -20.32
N GLY A 445 -33.55 -23.08 -20.39
CA GLY A 445 -34.90 -22.49 -20.46
C GLY A 445 -35.42 -22.18 -21.86
N CYS A 446 -34.67 -22.45 -22.93
CA CYS A 446 -35.06 -22.13 -24.32
C CYS A 446 -35.08 -23.38 -25.21
N SER A 447 -35.99 -24.31 -24.89
CA SER A 447 -36.43 -25.34 -25.85
C SER A 447 -37.81 -25.87 -25.50
N ALA A 448 -38.85 -25.04 -25.65
CA ALA A 448 -40.21 -25.46 -26.00
C ALA A 448 -41.12 -24.23 -26.22
N GLY A 449 -41.61 -24.04 -27.45
CA GLY A 449 -42.74 -23.14 -27.74
C GLY A 449 -42.50 -22.18 -28.91
N GLN A 450 -42.85 -22.63 -30.12
CA GLN A 450 -43.09 -21.75 -31.28
C GLN A 450 -44.28 -20.81 -30.98
N GLY A 451 -44.15 -19.55 -31.42
CA GLY A 451 -45.25 -18.59 -31.47
C GLY A 451 -44.77 -17.23 -31.98
N ASP A 452 -45.04 -16.94 -33.25
CA ASP A 452 -44.75 -15.69 -33.95
C ASP A 452 -45.17 -14.42 -33.19
N SER A 453 -44.31 -13.40 -33.17
CA SER A 453 -44.70 -12.03 -33.56
C SER A 453 -43.49 -11.08 -33.62
N MET A 454 -43.51 -10.24 -34.66
CA MET A 454 -42.55 -9.19 -35.00
C MET A 454 -42.39 -8.13 -33.89
N GLY A 455 -41.17 -7.61 -33.72
CA GLY A 455 -40.97 -6.33 -33.01
C GLY A 455 -39.52 -5.88 -32.82
N ALA A 456 -39.12 -4.91 -33.65
CA ALA A 456 -38.09 -3.87 -33.43
C ALA A 456 -36.61 -4.27 -33.25
N ARG A 457 -35.83 -3.93 -34.29
CA ARG A 457 -34.37 -3.77 -34.27
C ARG A 457 -33.96 -2.57 -33.42
N TYR A 458 -32.98 -2.72 -32.55
CA TYR A 458 -31.95 -1.69 -32.28
C TYR A 458 -30.64 -2.40 -31.95
N GLY A 459 -29.57 -1.98 -32.62
CA GLY A 459 -28.28 -2.65 -32.59
C GLY A 459 -27.41 -2.27 -31.39
N SER A 460 -26.59 -3.23 -30.95
CA SER A 460 -25.27 -2.92 -30.41
C SER A 460 -24.27 -3.95 -30.94
N SER A 461 -23.26 -3.43 -31.63
CA SER A 461 -22.07 -4.15 -32.07
C SER A 461 -20.98 -3.90 -31.02
N ALA A 462 -20.06 -4.87 -30.91
CA ALA A 462 -18.80 -4.85 -30.16
C ALA A 462 -18.86 -5.17 -28.66
N ALA A 463 -18.86 -6.47 -28.34
CA ALA A 463 -18.09 -7.07 -27.24
C ALA A 463 -18.14 -8.61 -27.35
N ARG A 464 -17.36 -9.19 -28.27
CA ARG A 464 -17.08 -10.63 -28.24
C ARG A 464 -15.65 -10.87 -28.69
N LYS A 465 -14.78 -11.10 -27.72
CA LYS A 465 -13.61 -11.99 -27.76
C LYS A 465 -12.83 -11.78 -26.46
N LEU A 466 -12.97 -12.71 -25.52
CA LEU A 466 -12.01 -12.99 -24.44
C LEU A 466 -12.42 -14.30 -23.76
N VAL A 467 -12.12 -15.45 -24.40
CA VAL A 467 -11.86 -16.73 -23.72
C VAL A 467 -10.92 -17.52 -24.65
N PRO A 468 -9.73 -17.98 -24.22
CA PRO A 468 -8.99 -18.99 -24.95
C PRO A 468 -9.62 -20.37 -24.69
N THR A 469 -10.05 -21.03 -25.75
CA THR A 469 -10.56 -22.41 -25.71
C THR A 469 -9.40 -23.38 -25.49
N VAL A 470 -9.33 -23.98 -24.31
CA VAL A 470 -8.62 -25.23 -24.05
C VAL A 470 -9.68 -26.30 -23.81
N ALA A 471 -9.54 -27.46 -24.45
CA ALA A 471 -10.58 -28.48 -24.58
C ALA A 471 -11.22 -28.92 -23.24
N ASP A 472 -12.52 -28.71 -23.11
CA ASP A 472 -13.36 -28.90 -21.92
C ASP A 472 -13.66 -30.36 -21.53
N SER A 473 -13.23 -31.35 -22.32
CA SER A 473 -13.66 -32.75 -22.11
C SER A 473 -12.92 -33.46 -20.99
N ASP A 474 -11.62 -33.22 -20.83
CA ASP A 474 -10.78 -34.05 -19.94
C ASP A 474 -10.76 -33.51 -18.51
N PHE A 475 -10.93 -32.19 -18.33
CA PHE A 475 -10.99 -31.54 -17.03
C PHE A 475 -12.31 -31.81 -16.29
N SER A 476 -13.44 -31.84 -17.01
CA SER A 476 -14.74 -32.15 -16.42
C SER A 476 -14.85 -33.61 -15.94
N ILE A 477 -14.22 -34.54 -16.63
CA ILE A 477 -14.20 -35.96 -16.24
C ILE A 477 -13.30 -36.16 -15.01
N ALA A 478 -12.13 -35.53 -14.96
CA ALA A 478 -11.22 -35.63 -13.82
C ALA A 478 -11.82 -35.03 -12.53
N VAL A 479 -12.47 -33.87 -12.63
CA VAL A 479 -13.15 -33.22 -11.49
C VAL A 479 -14.39 -34.02 -11.07
N GLY A 480 -15.15 -34.56 -12.03
CA GLY A 480 -16.30 -35.43 -11.75
C GLY A 480 -15.91 -36.73 -11.03
N MET A 481 -14.82 -37.38 -11.45
CA MET A 481 -14.31 -38.59 -10.81
C MET A 481 -13.77 -38.32 -9.40
N ALA A 482 -13.09 -37.19 -9.19
CA ALA A 482 -12.58 -36.79 -7.87
C ALA A 482 -13.73 -36.53 -6.87
N LEU A 483 -14.79 -35.86 -7.30
CA LEU A 483 -15.97 -35.60 -6.46
C LEU A 483 -16.75 -36.88 -6.14
N LEU A 484 -16.83 -37.82 -7.09
CA LEU A 484 -17.45 -39.13 -6.87
C LEU A 484 -16.67 -39.96 -5.84
N LEU A 485 -15.34 -39.96 -5.92
CA LEU A 485 -14.48 -40.67 -4.96
C LEU A 485 -14.56 -40.08 -3.55
N VAL A 486 -14.63 -38.75 -3.43
CA VAL A 486 -14.88 -38.07 -2.14
C VAL A 486 -16.26 -38.41 -1.60
N GLY A 487 -17.30 -38.44 -2.45
CA GLY A 487 -18.65 -38.84 -2.06
C GLY A 487 -18.72 -40.28 -1.55
N ILE A 488 -18.04 -41.22 -2.22
CA ILE A 488 -17.96 -42.62 -1.78
C ILE A 488 -17.18 -42.74 -0.46
N ALA A 489 -16.07 -42.02 -0.28
CA ALA A 489 -15.30 -42.02 0.96
C ALA A 489 -16.12 -41.50 2.17
N VAL A 490 -16.93 -40.46 1.97
CA VAL A 490 -17.83 -39.92 2.98
C VAL A 490 -18.94 -40.92 3.33
N LEU A 491 -19.51 -41.61 2.34
CA LEU A 491 -20.55 -42.63 2.57
C LEU A 491 -20.01 -43.83 3.34
N VAL A 492 -18.80 -44.29 3.00
CA VAL A 492 -18.14 -45.42 3.69
C VAL A 492 -17.78 -45.02 5.13
N ALA A 493 -17.27 -43.81 5.36
CA ALA A 493 -16.98 -43.32 6.71
C ALA A 493 -18.25 -43.22 7.59
N ALA A 494 -19.37 -42.78 7.01
CA ALA A 494 -20.66 -42.71 7.69
C ALA A 494 -21.23 -44.11 8.03
N CYS A 495 -21.09 -45.08 7.12
CA CYS A 495 -21.50 -46.47 7.36
C CYS A 495 -20.62 -47.20 8.39
N MET A 496 -19.37 -46.76 8.58
CA MET A 496 -18.42 -47.36 9.53
C MET A 496 -18.37 -46.65 10.90
N GLY A 497 -19.20 -45.61 11.11
CA GLY A 497 -19.40 -44.99 12.44
C GLY A 497 -18.26 -44.09 12.92
N TYR A 498 -17.41 -43.58 12.03
CA TYR A 498 -16.35 -42.63 12.39
C TYR A 498 -16.89 -41.19 12.45
N ASN A 499 -16.84 -40.54 13.61
CA ASN A 499 -17.32 -39.17 13.82
C ASN A 499 -16.21 -38.11 14.01
N ASP A 500 -14.94 -38.45 13.76
CA ASP A 500 -13.82 -37.50 13.86
C ASP A 500 -13.24 -37.15 12.47
N TYR A 501 -13.43 -35.90 12.06
CA TYR A 501 -13.13 -35.40 10.71
C TYR A 501 -11.67 -34.93 10.50
N GLU A 502 -10.76 -35.10 11.46
CA GLU A 502 -9.38 -34.58 11.35
C GLU A 502 -8.32 -35.55 10.79
N ARG A 503 -8.68 -36.76 10.31
CA ARG A 503 -7.67 -37.71 9.80
C ARG A 503 -7.91 -38.26 8.38
N LEU A 504 -8.71 -37.59 7.56
CA LEU A 504 -9.00 -38.05 6.20
C LEU A 504 -8.33 -37.20 5.10
N VAL A 505 -7.03 -36.89 5.24
CA VAL A 505 -6.20 -36.34 4.15
C VAL A 505 -4.79 -36.93 4.19
N VAL A 506 -4.65 -38.23 3.97
CA VAL A 506 -3.37 -38.84 3.51
C VAL A 506 -3.67 -40.08 2.68
N LEU A 507 -4.11 -39.94 1.42
CA LEU A 507 -4.04 -41.02 0.44
C LEU A 507 -4.11 -40.45 -0.99
N LEU A 508 -3.08 -39.76 -1.47
CA LEU A 508 -2.72 -39.70 -2.90
C LEU A 508 -1.27 -39.20 -3.06
N GLY A 509 -0.31 -40.12 -3.04
CA GLY A 509 1.10 -39.90 -3.37
C GLY A 509 1.87 -41.23 -3.32
N PRO A 510 2.86 -41.48 -4.21
CA PRO A 510 3.54 -42.78 -4.28
C PRO A 510 4.43 -43.01 -3.05
N SER A 511 4.37 -44.20 -2.46
CA SER A 511 5.10 -44.59 -1.26
C SER A 511 6.63 -44.53 -1.42
N PRO A 512 7.40 -44.06 -0.41
CA PRO A 512 8.85 -44.23 -0.39
C PRO A 512 9.25 -45.68 -0.07
N PRO A 513 10.45 -46.16 -0.48
CA PRO A 513 10.88 -47.53 -0.22
C PRO A 513 11.16 -47.76 1.29
N PRO A 514 11.02 -49.01 1.78
CA PRO A 514 11.18 -49.31 3.20
C PRO A 514 12.65 -49.22 3.66
N PRO A 515 12.91 -48.79 4.91
CA PRO A 515 14.26 -48.73 5.47
C PRO A 515 14.78 -50.14 5.87
N PRO A 516 16.11 -50.34 5.94
CA PRO A 516 16.70 -51.63 6.32
C PRO A 516 16.51 -51.94 7.81
N PRO A 517 16.50 -53.23 8.22
CA PRO A 517 16.23 -53.62 9.59
C PRO A 517 17.38 -53.27 10.55
N PRO A 518 17.08 -52.95 11.83
CA PRO A 518 18.09 -52.53 12.79
C PRO A 518 18.80 -53.73 13.45
N PRO A 519 20.08 -53.60 13.84
CA PRO A 519 20.75 -54.59 14.68
C PRO A 519 20.30 -54.47 16.15
N SER A 520 20.13 -55.63 16.78
CA SER A 520 19.61 -55.81 18.13
C SER A 520 20.62 -55.47 19.24
N LYS A 521 20.17 -54.61 20.17
CA LYS A 521 20.37 -54.54 21.63
C LYS A 521 21.67 -55.10 22.25
N PHE A 522 22.30 -54.29 23.11
CA PHE A 522 22.75 -54.73 24.44
C PHE A 522 22.61 -53.61 25.49
N LEU A 523 22.14 -54.00 26.68
CA LEU A 523 21.99 -53.18 27.90
C LEU A 523 23.34 -52.80 28.51
N GLY A 524 23.38 -51.70 29.27
CA GLY A 524 24.40 -51.49 30.31
C GLY A 524 24.40 -50.11 30.95
N LEU A 525 23.80 -50.00 32.14
CA LEU A 525 24.18 -49.20 33.33
C LEU A 525 25.18 -48.03 33.14
N PHE A 526 24.74 -46.79 33.39
CA PHE A 526 25.00 -45.98 34.60
C PHE A 526 24.39 -44.59 34.46
#